data_AF-A0A1B6MDQ7-F1
#
_entry.id   AF-A0A1B6MDQ7-F1
#
_cell.length_a   1.000
_cell.length_b   1.000
_cell.length_c   1.000
_cell.angle_alpha   90.00
_cell.angle_beta   90.00
_cell.angle_gamma   90.00
#
_symmetry.space_group_name_H-M   'P 1'
#
loop_
_entity.id
_entity.type
_entity.pdbx_description
1 polymer ?
#
loop_
_entity_poly.entity_id
_entity_poly.type
_entity_poly.pdbx_seq_one_letter_code
_entity_poly.pdbx_strand_id
1 'polypeptide(L)'
;MATPNFPEWLTSDFFKSCLESDEENCGGITVTSHSLEPAVAAGNNYGSNMIRANVRYKKHDDSSTEHTISLVIKAPLPDDSFIAEQLKDNLTQLYNNETKYYYEFISETHKLSNHDLVPKHYKSPNPLCVVLEDLKASGFEMVDR
;
A
#
# COMPACT_ATOMS: atom_id res chain seq x y z
N MET A 1 -6.75 24.71 5.41
CA MET A 1 -6.87 23.43 4.69
C MET A 1 -7.07 22.35 5.74
N ALA A 2 -8.08 21.49 5.61
CA ALA A 2 -8.27 20.39 6.55
C ALA A 2 -7.06 19.44 6.43
N THR A 3 -6.47 19.07 7.56
CA THR A 3 -5.41 18.06 7.60
C THR A 3 -6.01 16.75 7.09
N PRO A 4 -5.40 16.08 6.09
CA PRO A 4 -5.91 14.77 5.64
C PRO A 4 -5.92 13.81 6.83
N ASN A 5 -7.08 13.22 7.10
CA ASN A 5 -7.24 12.22 8.15
C ASN A 5 -6.80 10.87 7.59
N PHE A 6 -5.69 10.34 8.08
CA PHE A 6 -5.19 9.03 7.69
C PHE A 6 -5.65 7.97 8.69
N PRO A 7 -5.87 6.71 8.25
CA PRO A 7 -6.25 5.65 9.17
C PRO A 7 -5.19 5.44 10.27
N GLU A 8 -5.64 5.41 11.53
CA GLU A 8 -4.75 5.27 12.70
C GLU A 8 -3.96 3.96 12.74
N TRP A 9 -4.44 2.93 12.01
CA TRP A 9 -3.75 1.65 11.89
C TRP A 9 -2.52 1.68 10.97
N LEU A 10 -2.23 2.78 10.27
CA LEU A 10 -1.00 2.97 9.50
C LEU A 10 0.19 3.31 10.40
N THR A 11 0.53 2.38 11.29
CA THR A 11 1.61 2.53 12.28
C THR A 11 2.95 2.00 11.78
N SER A 12 4.02 2.25 12.54
CA SER A 12 5.33 1.62 12.29
C SER A 12 5.27 0.10 12.28
N ASP A 13 4.42 -0.50 13.12
CA ASP A 13 4.23 -1.96 13.16
C ASP A 13 3.51 -2.48 11.91
N PHE A 14 2.52 -1.73 11.41
CA PHE A 14 1.89 -2.04 10.13
C PHE A 14 2.92 -2.06 8.99
N PHE A 15 3.72 -1.00 8.86
CA PHE A 15 4.74 -0.92 7.80
C PHE A 15 5.83 -1.99 7.97
N LYS A 16 6.20 -2.31 9.21
CA LYS A 16 7.09 -3.43 9.50
C LYS A 16 6.53 -4.73 8.95
N SER A 17 5.30 -5.10 9.32
CA SER A 17 4.66 -6.34 8.85
C SER A 17 4.57 -6.41 7.32
N CYS A 18 4.27 -5.28 6.67
CA CYS A 18 4.25 -5.20 5.22
C CYS A 18 5.63 -5.46 4.62
N LEU A 19 6.66 -4.73 5.07
CA LEU A 19 8.00 -4.83 4.50
C LEU A 19 8.68 -6.18 4.79
N GLU A 20 8.42 -6.81 5.94
CA GLU A 20 8.93 -8.16 6.28
C GLU A 20 8.25 -9.28 5.46
N SER A 21 7.16 -8.98 4.74
CA SER A 21 6.56 -9.95 3.81
C SER A 21 7.37 -10.15 2.53
N ASP A 22 8.35 -9.27 2.28
CA ASP A 22 9.26 -9.34 1.15
C ASP A 22 10.48 -10.21 1.49
N GLU A 23 10.92 -11.04 0.54
CA GLU A 23 12.03 -11.97 0.76
C GLU A 23 13.34 -11.24 1.11
N GLU A 24 13.56 -10.03 0.58
CA GLU A 24 14.76 -9.23 0.88
C GLU A 24 14.81 -8.71 2.33
N ASN A 25 13.70 -8.80 3.06
CA ASN A 25 13.54 -8.30 4.43
C ASN A 25 13.16 -9.41 5.42
N CYS A 26 13.21 -10.68 5.01
CA CYS A 26 12.84 -11.81 5.86
C CYS A 26 13.73 -11.96 7.11
N GLY A 27 14.93 -11.37 7.10
CA GLY A 27 15.84 -11.30 8.26
C GLY A 27 15.37 -10.37 9.38
N GLY A 28 14.26 -9.66 9.18
CA GLY A 28 13.66 -8.74 10.15
C GLY A 28 14.11 -7.29 9.94
N ILE A 29 13.20 -6.36 10.20
CA ILE A 29 13.47 -4.93 10.10
C ILE A 29 12.95 -4.15 11.33
N THR A 30 13.43 -2.91 11.44
CA THR A 30 12.90 -1.92 12.38
C THR A 30 12.54 -0.65 11.62
N VAL A 31 11.27 -0.27 11.63
CA VAL A 31 10.80 1.01 11.09
C VAL A 31 11.20 2.13 12.06
N THR A 32 12.03 3.06 11.58
CA THR A 32 12.53 4.19 12.39
C THR A 32 11.56 5.35 12.38
N SER A 33 10.86 5.57 11.26
CA SER A 33 9.83 6.61 11.11
C SER A 33 9.06 6.44 9.81
N HIS A 34 7.89 7.09 9.73
CA HIS A 34 7.10 7.17 8.50
C HIS A 34 6.40 8.53 8.39
N SER A 35 6.06 8.94 7.18
CA SER A 35 5.15 10.07 6.92
C SER A 35 4.10 9.68 5.89
N LEU A 36 2.92 10.30 6.00
CA LEU A 36 1.77 10.02 5.15
C LEU A 36 1.34 11.27 4.39
N GLU A 37 0.99 11.10 3.12
CA GLU A 37 0.42 12.15 2.29
C GLU A 37 -0.60 11.56 1.30
N PRO A 38 -1.51 12.36 0.71
CA PRO A 38 -2.37 11.87 -0.37
C PRO A 38 -1.54 11.40 -1.57
N ALA A 39 -1.79 10.19 -2.07
CA ALA A 39 -1.05 9.66 -3.23
C ALA A 39 -1.49 10.32 -4.55
N VAL A 40 -2.74 10.77 -4.62
CA VAL A 40 -3.39 11.34 -5.81
C VAL A 40 -4.19 12.59 -5.45
N ALA A 41 -4.49 13.42 -6.46
CA ALA A 41 -5.38 14.55 -6.30
C ALA A 41 -6.83 14.11 -6.00
N ALA A 42 -7.62 15.00 -5.40
CA ALA A 42 -9.03 14.75 -5.13
C ALA A 42 -9.79 14.38 -6.42
N GLY A 43 -10.66 13.36 -6.36
CA GLY A 43 -11.39 12.83 -7.52
C GLY A 43 -10.67 11.71 -8.28
N ASN A 44 -9.37 11.50 -8.02
CA ASN A 44 -8.57 10.43 -8.64
C ASN A 44 -8.41 9.18 -7.75
N ASN A 45 -9.25 9.03 -6.74
CA ASN A 45 -9.12 8.00 -5.70
C ASN A 45 -9.98 6.74 -5.92
N TYR A 46 -10.83 6.71 -6.97
CA TYR A 46 -11.55 5.51 -7.46
C TYR A 46 -12.26 4.66 -6.38
N GLY A 47 -12.87 5.30 -5.39
CA GLY A 47 -13.59 4.59 -4.32
C GLY A 47 -12.69 4.02 -3.22
N SER A 48 -11.41 4.40 -3.18
CA SER A 48 -10.47 4.07 -2.10
C SER A 48 -9.93 5.34 -1.46
N ASN A 49 -9.31 5.19 -0.29
CA ASN A 49 -8.39 6.18 0.26
C ASN A 49 -6.98 5.88 -0.26
N MET A 50 -6.45 6.76 -1.13
CA MET A 50 -5.16 6.59 -1.81
C MET A 50 -4.08 7.35 -1.05
N ILE A 51 -3.22 6.63 -0.36
CA ILE A 51 -2.25 7.18 0.59
C ILE A 51 -0.84 6.85 0.11
N ARG A 52 0.07 7.82 0.13
CA ARG A 52 1.51 7.57 -0.03
C ARG A 52 2.15 7.57 1.35
N ALA A 53 2.89 6.50 1.65
CA ALA A 53 3.71 6.42 2.85
C ALA A 53 5.18 6.45 2.46
N ASN A 54 5.94 7.37 3.06
CA ASN A 54 7.39 7.35 2.99
C ASN A 54 7.92 6.75 4.29
N VAL A 55 8.51 5.55 4.20
CA VAL A 55 8.94 4.75 5.34
C VAL A 55 10.45 4.71 5.40
N ARG A 56 11.02 5.01 6.56
CA ARG A 56 12.43 4.79 6.87
C ARG A 56 12.57 3.58 7.79
N TYR A 57 13.52 2.70 7.47
CA TYR A 57 13.73 1.47 8.22
C TYR A 57 15.18 1.00 8.17
N LYS A 58 15.53 0.11 9.08
CA LYS A 58 16.83 -0.56 9.15
C LYS A 58 16.63 -2.06 9.13
N LYS A 59 17.44 -2.78 8.36
CA LYS A 59 17.45 -4.23 8.40
C LYS A 59 18.25 -4.71 9.62
N HIS A 60 17.89 -5.87 10.18
CA HIS A 60 18.58 -6.38 11.37
C HIS A 60 19.99 -6.91 11.06
N ASP A 61 20.19 -7.43 9.84
CA ASP A 61 21.49 -7.89 9.32
C ASP A 61 22.43 -6.73 8.96
N ASP A 62 21.88 -5.55 8.63
CA ASP A 62 22.62 -4.31 8.44
C ASP A 62 21.95 -3.13 9.15
N SER A 63 22.12 -3.08 10.47
CA SER A 63 21.56 -1.98 11.30
C SER A 63 22.28 -0.63 11.11
N SER A 64 23.40 -0.62 10.37
CA SER A 64 24.19 0.59 10.12
C SER A 64 23.59 1.45 8.99
N THR A 65 22.95 0.80 8.03
CA THR A 65 22.31 1.46 6.88
C THR A 65 20.84 1.79 7.17
N GLU A 66 20.44 3.04 6.92
CA GLU A 66 19.02 3.42 6.90
C GLU A 66 18.50 3.36 5.46
N HIS A 67 17.44 2.59 5.26
CA HIS A 67 16.74 2.46 4.00
C HIS A 67 15.52 3.37 3.99
N THR A 68 15.17 3.88 2.81
CA THR A 68 13.93 4.62 2.58
C THR A 68 13.16 3.96 1.46
N ILE A 69 11.84 3.82 1.63
CA ILE A 69 10.93 3.32 0.61
C ILE A 69 9.68 4.18 0.56
N SER A 70 9.17 4.41 -0.65
CA SER A 70 7.88 5.05 -0.88
C SER A 70 6.86 4.00 -1.32
N LEU A 71 5.71 3.97 -0.64
CA LEU A 71 4.65 3.00 -0.83
C LEU A 71 3.33 3.70 -1.17
N VAL A 72 2.53 3.09 -2.03
CA VAL A 72 1.14 3.45 -2.26
C VAL A 72 0.24 2.46 -1.53
N ILE A 73 -0.59 2.96 -0.62
CA ILE A 73 -1.60 2.19 0.09
C ILE A 73 -2.96 2.52 -0.51
N LYS A 74 -3.64 1.49 -1.00
CA LYS A 74 -5.05 1.54 -1.36
C LYS A 74 -5.85 1.04 -0.17
N ALA A 75 -6.37 1.97 0.63
CA ALA A 75 -7.13 1.67 1.83
C ALA A 75 -8.65 1.84 1.60
N PRO A 76 -9.49 1.19 2.42
CA PRO A 76 -10.91 1.49 2.46
C PRO A 76 -11.17 2.98 2.73
N LEU A 77 -12.27 3.49 2.17
CA LEU A 77 -12.79 4.80 2.58
C LEU A 77 -13.10 4.81 4.08
N PRO A 78 -12.97 5.96 4.76
CA PRO A 78 -13.42 6.12 6.14
C PRO A 78 -14.89 5.70 6.32
N ASP A 79 -15.18 5.00 7.41
CA ASP A 79 -16.53 4.47 7.72
C ASP A 79 -17.58 5.59 7.87
N ASP A 80 -17.15 6.79 8.24
CA ASP A 80 -17.98 7.99 8.37
C ASP A 80 -18.22 8.70 7.02
N SER A 81 -17.64 8.21 5.92
CA SER A 81 -17.92 8.77 4.60
C SER A 81 -19.29 8.32 4.08
N PHE A 82 -20.09 9.29 3.63
CA PHE A 82 -21.42 9.04 3.08
C PHE A 82 -21.45 7.96 1.98
N ILE A 83 -20.40 7.91 1.14
CA ILE A 83 -20.27 6.93 0.08
C ILE A 83 -20.00 5.53 0.64
N ALA A 84 -19.15 5.41 1.68
CA ALA A 84 -18.89 4.12 2.32
C ALA A 84 -20.15 3.55 2.95
N GLU A 85 -21.00 4.39 3.55
CA GLU A 85 -22.27 3.95 4.13
C GLU A 85 -23.25 3.46 3.04
N GLN A 86 -23.42 4.21 1.95
CA GLN A 86 -24.38 3.86 0.89
C GLN A 86 -23.96 2.67 0.04
N LEU A 87 -22.66 2.47 -0.17
CA LEU A 87 -22.12 1.44 -1.08
C LEU A 87 -21.29 0.37 -0.35
N LYS A 88 -21.52 0.19 0.95
CA LYS A 88 -20.70 -0.64 1.84
C LYS A 88 -20.38 -2.02 1.28
N ASP A 89 -21.39 -2.76 0.85
CA ASP A 89 -21.22 -4.14 0.35
C ASP A 89 -20.43 -4.16 -0.96
N ASN A 90 -20.73 -3.24 -1.88
CA ASN A 90 -20.04 -3.12 -3.15
C ASN A 90 -18.56 -2.73 -2.98
N LEU A 91 -18.28 -1.78 -2.08
CA LEU A 91 -16.91 -1.37 -1.77
C LEU A 91 -16.14 -2.47 -1.05
N THR A 92 -16.77 -3.16 -0.11
CA THR A 92 -16.16 -4.31 0.58
C THR A 92 -15.82 -5.42 -0.42
N GLN A 93 -16.71 -5.71 -1.37
CA GLN A 93 -16.41 -6.67 -2.43
C GLN A 93 -15.28 -6.21 -3.34
N LEU A 94 -15.25 -4.91 -3.70
CA LEU A 94 -14.16 -4.32 -4.49
C LEU A 94 -12.81 -4.50 -3.81
N TYR A 95 -12.71 -4.16 -2.52
CA TYR A 95 -11.46 -4.29 -1.75
C TYR A 95 -11.03 -5.75 -1.66
N ASN A 96 -11.95 -6.68 -1.35
CA ASN A 96 -11.63 -8.11 -1.29
C ASN A 96 -11.14 -8.66 -2.63
N ASN A 97 -11.79 -8.29 -3.73
CA ASN A 97 -11.38 -8.72 -5.06
C ASN A 97 -9.97 -8.21 -5.41
N GLU A 98 -9.67 -6.96 -5.09
CA GLU A 98 -8.36 -6.37 -5.34
C GLU A 98 -7.28 -7.06 -4.49
N THR A 99 -7.52 -7.25 -3.19
CA THR A 99 -6.60 -8.00 -2.32
C THR A 99 -6.34 -9.41 -2.85
N LYS A 100 -7.40 -10.12 -3.27
CA LYS A 100 -7.29 -11.47 -3.85
C LYS A 100 -6.47 -11.49 -5.15
N TYR A 101 -6.63 -10.47 -5.98
CA TYR A 101 -5.85 -10.34 -7.21
C TYR A 101 -4.34 -10.25 -6.92
N TYR A 102 -3.94 -9.38 -5.99
CA TYR A 102 -2.53 -9.20 -5.64
C TYR A 102 -1.95 -10.37 -4.83
N TYR A 103 -2.73 -11.06 -3.98
CA TYR A 103 -2.16 -12.14 -3.15
C TYR A 103 -2.23 -13.54 -3.75
N GLU A 104 -3.19 -13.81 -4.63
CA GLU A 104 -3.39 -15.13 -5.19
C GLU A 104 -3.12 -15.13 -6.70
N PHE A 105 -3.84 -14.29 -7.43
CA PHE A 105 -3.90 -14.38 -8.89
C PHE A 105 -2.59 -13.98 -9.57
N ILE A 106 -1.92 -12.92 -9.09
CA ILE A 106 -0.72 -12.41 -9.75
C ILE A 106 0.40 -13.45 -9.81
N SER A 107 0.55 -14.27 -8.77
CA SER A 107 1.57 -15.31 -8.70
C SER A 107 1.40 -16.35 -9.82
N GLU A 108 0.17 -16.74 -10.14
CA GLU A 108 -0.14 -17.65 -11.25
C GLU A 108 0.10 -16.97 -12.60
N THR A 109 -0.20 -15.67 -12.69
CA THR A 109 0.00 -14.90 -13.92
C THR A 109 1.50 -14.76 -14.24
N HIS A 110 2.34 -14.57 -13.21
CA HIS A 110 3.79 -14.53 -13.36
C HIS A 110 4.35 -15.88 -13.83
N LYS A 111 3.85 -17.02 -13.33
CA LYS A 111 4.27 -18.36 -13.81
C LYS A 111 4.02 -18.59 -15.30
N LEU A 112 2.99 -17.96 -15.86
CA LEU A 112 2.63 -18.10 -17.27
C LEU A 112 3.40 -17.12 -18.17
N SER A 113 3.62 -15.89 -17.71
CA SER A 113 4.19 -14.81 -18.52
C SER A 113 5.69 -14.60 -18.32
N ASN A 114 6.22 -14.98 -17.16
CA ASN A 114 7.58 -14.68 -16.70
C ASN A 114 7.93 -13.17 -16.79
N HIS A 115 6.93 -12.32 -16.54
CA HIS A 115 7.04 -10.86 -16.53
C HIS A 115 6.34 -10.29 -15.30
N ASP A 116 6.92 -9.23 -14.75
CA ASP A 116 6.28 -8.43 -13.70
C ASP A 116 5.22 -7.52 -14.34
N LEU A 117 3.96 -7.91 -14.20
CA LEU A 117 2.81 -7.21 -14.80
C LEU A 117 2.20 -6.14 -13.88
N VAL A 118 2.63 -6.11 -12.62
CA VAL A 118 2.11 -5.19 -11.60
C VAL A 118 3.29 -4.63 -10.79
N PRO A 119 3.09 -3.50 -10.09
CA PRO A 119 4.08 -3.02 -9.15
C PRO A 119 4.40 -4.08 -8.09
N LYS A 120 5.63 -4.08 -7.56
CA LYS A 120 5.99 -4.85 -6.37
C LYS A 120 4.96 -4.56 -5.26
N HIS A 121 4.48 -5.62 -4.62
CA HIS A 121 3.40 -5.55 -3.64
C HIS A 121 3.76 -6.31 -2.38
N TYR A 122 3.19 -5.88 -1.26
CA TYR A 122 3.49 -6.38 0.07
C TYR A 122 2.23 -6.96 0.72
N LYS A 123 2.39 -8.04 1.49
CA LYS A 123 1.27 -8.57 2.28
C LYS A 123 0.94 -7.59 3.40
N SER A 124 -0.32 -7.22 3.46
CA SER A 124 -0.86 -6.34 4.49
C SER A 124 -1.46 -7.14 5.65
N PRO A 125 -1.24 -6.73 6.92
CA PRO A 125 -2.01 -7.25 8.05
C PRO A 125 -3.48 -6.80 8.02
N ASN A 126 -3.83 -5.78 7.23
CA ASN A 126 -5.22 -5.39 6.96
C ASN A 126 -5.71 -6.08 5.66
N PRO A 127 -6.70 -6.99 5.75
CA PRO A 127 -7.14 -7.79 4.60
C PRO A 127 -7.90 -6.99 3.53
N LEU A 128 -8.32 -5.75 3.84
CA LEU A 128 -9.07 -4.90 2.92
C LEU A 128 -8.20 -3.83 2.26
N CYS A 129 -6.87 -3.88 2.43
CA CYS A 129 -5.99 -2.93 1.79
C CYS A 129 -4.87 -3.62 1.01
N VAL A 130 -4.39 -2.91 -0.01
CA VAL A 130 -3.26 -3.31 -0.84
C VAL A 130 -2.13 -2.32 -0.65
N VAL A 131 -0.91 -2.83 -0.50
CA VAL A 131 0.31 -2.05 -0.32
C VAL A 131 1.24 -2.33 -1.49
N LEU A 132 1.54 -1.28 -2.25
CA LEU A 132 2.30 -1.32 -3.50
C LEU A 132 3.55 -0.45 -3.39
N GLU A 133 4.58 -0.77 -4.17
CA GLU A 133 5.66 0.19 -4.44
C GLU A 133 5.10 1.46 -5.10
N ASP A 134 5.69 2.61 -4.78
CA ASP A 134 5.36 3.84 -5.46
C ASP A 134 6.14 3.97 -6.77
N LEU A 135 5.48 3.69 -7.89
CA LEU A 135 6.07 3.84 -9.22
C LEU A 135 6.52 5.28 -9.54
N LYS A 136 6.02 6.29 -8.83
CA LYS A 136 6.51 7.66 -9.00
C LYS A 136 7.99 7.78 -8.65
N ALA A 137 8.48 6.98 -7.70
CA ALA A 137 9.90 6.92 -7.36
C ALA A 137 10.75 6.38 -8.53
N SER A 138 10.14 5.59 -9.41
CA SER A 138 10.75 5.03 -10.63
C SER A 138 10.53 5.90 -11.87
N GLY A 139 10.02 7.14 -11.70
CA GLY A 139 9.82 8.09 -12.79
C GLY A 139 8.53 7.91 -13.59
N PHE A 140 7.61 7.05 -13.16
CA PHE A 140 6.30 6.96 -13.79
C PHE A 140 5.42 8.15 -13.41
N GLU A 141 4.66 8.66 -14.38
CA GLU A 141 3.72 9.75 -14.19
C GLU A 141 2.28 9.26 -14.40
N MET A 142 1.36 9.78 -13.58
CA MET A 142 -0.06 9.56 -13.82
C MET A 142 -0.46 10.43 -15.02
N VAL A 143 -0.84 9.77 -16.12
CA VAL A 143 -1.40 10.47 -17.29
C VAL A 143 -2.79 11.01 -16.96
N ASP A 144 -3.16 12.12 -17.59
CA ASP A 144 -4.49 12.71 -17.44
C ASP A 144 -5.58 11.75 -17.95
N ARG A 145 -6.79 11.87 -17.38
CA ARG A 145 -7.93 11.02 -17.71
C ARG A 145 -8.56 11.39 -19.05
#